data_AF-A0A3M0VW06-F1
#
_entry.id   AF-A0A3M0VW06-F1
#
_cell.length_a   1.000
_cell.length_b   1.000
_cell.length_c   1.000
_cell.angle_alpha   90.00
_cell.angle_beta   90.00
_cell.angle_gamma   90.00
#
_symmetry.space_group_name_H-M   'P 1'
#
loop_
_entity.id
_entity.type
_entity.pdbx_description
1 polymer ?
#
loop_
_entity_poly.entity_id
_entity_poly.type
_entity_poly.pdbx_seq_one_letter_code
_entity_poly.pdbx_strand_id
1 'polypeptide(L)'
;MRSTLLRQSQLLLASRQLFPHSRAAASPLRHLSTPSVPKKPLAFPSPVLAKASRFAAFSTSTSQRIMPPGPQVIEGTVNDPVSVPKPSPLHGSYHWTFERALSVALVPLTLAPFAVGSLNAATDAVLVFVLLLHSHIGFQSCVTDYFSTKKHPKLRKFFDWVLNISTVLVAISLYEFETNDVGLTEAIKRIWTAGRRNTDETKA
;
A
#
# COMPACT_ATOMS: atom_id res chain seq x y z
N MET A 1 -0.96 -5.21 -34.57
CA MET A 1 0.47 -5.44 -34.87
C MET A 1 1.05 -6.32 -33.78
N ARG A 2 1.35 -7.58 -34.10
CA ARG A 2 1.89 -8.60 -33.17
C ARG A 2 3.39 -8.70 -33.41
N SER A 3 4.20 -8.52 -32.37
CA SER A 3 5.64 -8.76 -32.40
C SER A 3 5.97 -10.00 -31.56
N THR A 4 6.14 -11.11 -32.26
CA THR A 4 6.81 -12.33 -31.81
C THR A 4 8.31 -12.11 -31.85
N LEU A 5 9.02 -12.21 -30.72
CA LEU A 5 10.45 -12.55 -30.73
C LEU A 5 10.77 -13.46 -29.55
N LEU A 6 11.12 -14.70 -29.91
CA LEU A 6 11.82 -15.69 -29.11
C LEU A 6 13.20 -15.17 -28.72
N ARG A 7 13.62 -15.38 -27.46
CA ARG A 7 15.02 -15.71 -27.20
C ARG A 7 15.14 -16.72 -26.06
N GLN A 8 15.47 -17.91 -26.49
CA GLN A 8 15.89 -19.09 -25.77
C GLN A 8 17.31 -18.85 -25.23
N SER A 9 17.55 -19.13 -23.95
CA SER A 9 18.89 -19.41 -23.44
C SER A 9 18.77 -20.25 -22.18
N GLN A 10 18.84 -21.57 -22.37
CA GLN A 10 19.10 -22.53 -21.31
C GLN A 10 20.59 -22.48 -20.98
N LEU A 11 20.93 -22.29 -19.71
CA LEU A 11 22.26 -22.57 -19.20
C LEU A 11 22.16 -23.77 -18.26
N LEU A 12 22.66 -24.89 -18.77
CA LEU A 12 23.02 -26.10 -18.06
C LEU A 12 24.03 -25.77 -16.96
N LEU A 13 23.70 -26.09 -15.72
CA LEU A 13 24.70 -26.44 -14.73
C LEU A 13 24.29 -27.75 -14.05
N ALA A 14 24.82 -28.83 -14.61
CA ALA A 14 24.76 -30.16 -14.03
C ALA A 14 25.75 -30.24 -12.86
N SER A 15 25.26 -30.12 -11.62
CA SER A 15 26.03 -30.52 -10.44
C SER A 15 25.67 -31.96 -10.07
N ARG A 16 26.39 -32.90 -10.69
CA ARG A 16 26.49 -34.28 -10.21
C ARG A 16 27.25 -34.26 -8.88
N GLN A 17 26.59 -34.61 -7.77
CA GLN A 17 27.28 -35.06 -6.56
C GLN A 17 26.89 -36.50 -6.29
N LEU A 18 27.90 -37.36 -6.40
CA LEU A 18 27.86 -38.81 -6.26
C LEU A 18 27.82 -39.18 -4.77
N PHE A 19 27.01 -40.18 -4.46
CA PHE A 19 27.04 -40.93 -3.20
C PHE A 19 28.42 -41.58 -2.97
N PRO A 20 28.76 -41.82 -1.71
CA PRO A 20 29.29 -43.12 -1.33
C PRO A 20 28.42 -43.79 -0.27
N HIS A 21 27.92 -44.98 -0.61
CA HIS A 21 27.53 -45.99 0.36
C HIS A 21 28.79 -46.53 1.05
N SER A 22 28.81 -46.51 2.37
CA SER A 22 29.70 -47.37 3.14
C SER A 22 28.87 -48.19 4.12
N ARG A 23 28.86 -49.51 3.91
CA ARG A 23 28.34 -50.52 4.82
C ARG A 23 29.51 -51.10 5.60
N ALA A 24 29.43 -51.04 6.92
CA ALA A 24 30.05 -51.93 7.92
C ALA A 24 29.55 -51.41 9.29
N ALA A 25 29.34 -52.15 10.37
CA ALA A 25 29.22 -53.55 10.72
C ALA A 25 28.76 -53.51 12.20
N ALA A 26 28.05 -54.52 12.69
CA ALA A 26 27.42 -54.51 14.02
C ALA A 26 28.36 -54.97 15.16
N SER A 27 27.99 -54.52 16.39
CA SER A 27 28.20 -55.13 17.73
C SER A 27 29.54 -54.92 18.49
N PRO A 28 29.60 -55.10 19.83
CA PRO A 28 28.61 -54.90 20.90
C PRO A 28 29.11 -54.05 22.11
N LEU A 29 28.17 -53.76 23.03
CA LEU A 29 28.28 -53.27 24.41
C LEU A 29 29.65 -53.37 25.13
N ARG A 30 30.11 -52.24 25.71
CA ARG A 30 30.80 -52.22 27.01
C ARG A 30 30.41 -51.00 27.84
N HIS A 31 29.80 -51.30 28.99
CA HIS A 31 29.61 -50.42 30.14
C HIS A 31 30.98 -49.97 30.66
N LEU A 32 31.28 -48.66 30.64
CA LEU A 32 32.31 -48.08 31.48
C LEU A 32 31.74 -46.86 32.22
N SER A 33 31.53 -47.08 33.52
CA SER A 33 31.25 -46.10 34.55
C SER A 33 32.44 -45.17 34.74
N THR A 34 32.28 -43.90 34.36
CA THR A 34 33.22 -42.82 34.70
C THR A 34 32.81 -42.13 36.01
N PRO A 35 33.76 -41.80 36.90
CA PRO A 35 33.48 -41.22 38.22
C PRO A 35 32.88 -39.81 38.12
N SER A 36 31.89 -39.55 38.96
CA SER A 36 31.20 -38.28 39.14
C SER A 36 32.13 -37.22 39.70
N VAL A 37 32.49 -36.22 38.88
CA VAL A 37 33.08 -34.97 39.36
C VAL A 37 32.00 -34.19 40.12
N PRO A 38 32.24 -33.73 41.36
CA PRO A 38 31.30 -32.88 42.07
C PRO A 38 31.22 -31.53 41.35
N LYS A 39 30.15 -31.33 40.58
CA LYS A 39 29.79 -30.02 40.04
C LYS A 39 29.33 -29.16 41.22
N LYS A 40 30.20 -28.27 41.70
CA LYS A 40 29.80 -27.14 42.54
C LYS A 40 28.61 -26.47 41.85
N PRO A 41 27.45 -26.26 42.49
CA PRO A 41 26.41 -25.49 41.87
C PRO A 41 26.96 -24.08 41.73
N LEU A 42 27.33 -23.69 40.50
CA LEU A 42 27.33 -22.29 40.12
C LEU A 42 25.87 -21.87 40.33
N ALA A 43 25.63 -21.21 41.46
CA ALA A 43 24.40 -20.49 41.67
C ALA A 43 24.26 -19.54 40.49
N PHE A 44 23.41 -19.91 39.53
CA PHE A 44 22.92 -18.95 38.56
C PHE A 44 22.26 -17.86 39.40
N PRO A 45 22.78 -16.63 39.41
CA PRO A 45 22.02 -15.54 40.00
C PRO A 45 20.65 -15.60 39.33
N SER A 46 19.62 -15.77 40.14
CA SER A 46 18.23 -15.74 39.70
C SER A 46 18.07 -14.59 38.70
N PRO A 47 17.35 -14.76 37.58
CA PRO A 47 17.01 -13.64 36.72
C PRO A 47 15.93 -12.79 37.39
N VAL A 48 16.23 -12.26 38.58
CA VAL A 48 15.62 -11.04 39.11
C VAL A 48 16.44 -9.85 38.61
N LEU A 49 16.93 -9.91 37.36
CA LEU A 49 17.42 -8.74 36.68
C LEU A 49 16.31 -8.24 35.79
N ALA A 50 15.61 -7.26 36.36
CA ALA A 50 14.96 -6.16 35.69
C ALA A 50 14.15 -6.53 34.45
N LYS A 51 12.86 -6.30 34.58
CA LYS A 51 12.03 -5.77 33.49
C LYS A 51 12.62 -4.40 33.07
N ALA A 52 13.85 -4.40 32.57
CA ALA A 52 14.53 -3.24 32.03
C ALA A 52 13.69 -2.83 30.85
N SER A 53 12.95 -1.75 31.06
CA SER A 53 12.13 -1.19 30.03
C SER A 53 13.07 -0.82 28.88
N ARG A 54 12.93 -1.54 27.76
CA ARG A 54 13.70 -1.32 26.53
C ARG A 54 13.22 -0.04 25.85
N PHE A 55 13.17 1.07 26.59
CA PHE A 55 12.96 2.39 26.02
C PHE A 55 14.33 2.90 25.60
N ALA A 56 14.48 3.15 24.31
CA ALA A 56 15.66 3.82 23.78
C ALA A 56 15.80 5.18 24.48
N ALA A 57 16.98 5.50 25.01
CA ALA A 57 17.25 6.69 25.82
C ALA A 57 16.96 8.04 25.13
N PHE A 58 16.68 8.02 23.81
CA PHE A 58 16.40 9.20 23.00
C PHE A 58 15.08 9.12 22.21
N SER A 59 14.16 8.20 22.55
CA SER A 59 12.84 8.19 21.93
C SER A 59 11.90 9.14 22.67
N THR A 60 11.70 10.35 22.14
CA THR A 60 10.68 11.30 22.62
C THR A 60 9.26 10.92 22.16
N SER A 61 9.14 9.98 21.21
CA SER A 61 7.85 9.51 20.72
C SER A 61 7.26 8.44 21.64
N THR A 62 6.08 8.72 22.18
CA THR A 62 5.26 7.72 22.88
C THR A 62 4.88 6.61 21.91
N SER A 63 5.14 5.35 22.29
CA SER A 63 4.69 4.18 21.52
C SER A 63 3.16 4.13 21.46
N GLN A 64 2.57 4.66 20.39
CA GLN A 64 1.14 4.56 20.12
C GLN A 64 0.82 3.15 19.61
N ARG A 65 0.12 2.34 20.42
CA ARG A 65 -0.35 1.00 20.02
C ARG A 65 -1.68 1.11 19.25
N ILE A 66 -1.71 1.92 18.21
CA ILE A 66 -2.86 2.04 17.32
C ILE A 66 -2.86 0.81 16.40
N MET A 67 -3.94 0.02 16.43
CA MET A 67 -4.09 -1.24 15.67
C MET A 67 -2.98 -2.27 15.96
N PRO A 68 -2.93 -2.87 17.17
CA PRO A 68 -1.95 -3.90 17.48
C PRO A 68 -2.03 -5.08 16.49
N PRO A 69 -0.92 -5.80 16.28
CA PRO A 69 -0.95 -6.99 15.43
C PRO A 69 -1.98 -7.97 15.99
N GLY A 70 -2.81 -8.51 15.08
CA GLY A 70 -3.78 -9.55 15.44
C GLY A 70 -3.09 -10.85 15.86
N PRO A 71 -3.85 -11.84 16.36
CA PRO A 71 -3.32 -13.15 16.68
C PRO A 71 -2.55 -13.75 15.51
N GLN A 72 -1.33 -14.21 15.75
CA GLN A 72 -0.54 -14.94 14.77
C GLN A 72 -1.02 -16.40 14.76
N VAL A 73 -2.08 -16.67 14.01
CA VAL A 73 -2.66 -18.00 13.85
C VAL A 73 -2.33 -18.50 12.46
N ILE A 74 -1.77 -19.71 12.38
CA ILE A 74 -1.58 -20.41 11.11
C ILE A 74 -2.93 -21.03 10.75
N GLU A 75 -3.52 -20.56 9.66
CA GLU A 75 -4.72 -21.20 9.10
C GLU A 75 -4.28 -22.40 8.25
N GLY A 76 -4.66 -23.62 8.67
CA GLY A 76 -4.30 -24.87 8.01
C GLY A 76 -3.08 -25.59 8.62
N THR A 77 -2.74 -26.74 8.05
CA THR A 77 -1.56 -27.54 8.40
C THR A 77 -0.43 -27.34 7.38
N VAL A 78 0.76 -27.87 7.66
CA VAL A 78 1.94 -27.80 6.76
C VAL A 78 1.66 -28.39 5.37
N ASN A 79 0.70 -29.32 5.27
CA ASN A 79 0.39 -30.02 4.03
C ASN A 79 -0.86 -29.46 3.33
N ASP A 80 -1.57 -28.50 3.93
CA ASP A 80 -2.76 -27.94 3.32
C ASP A 80 -2.38 -26.86 2.29
N PRO A 81 -2.92 -26.94 1.07
CA PRO A 81 -2.63 -25.93 0.05
C PRO A 81 -3.23 -24.59 0.48
N VAL A 82 -2.47 -23.50 0.26
CA VAL A 82 -2.99 -22.14 0.43
C VAL A 82 -4.19 -21.92 -0.49
N SER A 83 -5.27 -21.36 0.04
CA SER A 83 -6.43 -21.00 -0.78
C SER A 83 -6.06 -19.81 -1.68
N VAL A 84 -5.91 -20.06 -2.98
CA VAL A 84 -5.68 -19.02 -3.97
C VAL A 84 -7.03 -18.44 -4.40
N PRO A 85 -7.29 -17.13 -4.22
CA PRO A 85 -8.53 -16.53 -4.69
C PRO A 85 -8.60 -16.62 -6.21
N LYS A 86 -9.82 -16.80 -6.75
CA LYS A 86 -10.04 -16.85 -8.19
C LYS A 86 -9.61 -15.50 -8.82
N PRO A 87 -8.80 -15.50 -9.89
CA PRO A 87 -8.38 -14.25 -10.53
C PRO A 87 -9.58 -13.52 -11.13
N SER A 88 -9.64 -12.20 -10.91
CA SER A 88 -10.64 -11.31 -11.50
C SER A 88 -9.94 -10.16 -12.25
N PRO A 89 -9.99 -10.11 -13.59
CA PRO A 89 -9.32 -9.06 -14.37
C PRO A 89 -9.77 -7.64 -14.01
N LEU A 90 -11.05 -7.50 -13.64
CA LEU A 90 -11.65 -6.24 -13.19
C LEU A 90 -10.98 -5.65 -11.94
N HIS A 91 -10.49 -6.50 -11.03
CA HIS A 91 -9.81 -6.06 -9.79
C HIS A 91 -8.28 -6.05 -9.92
N GLY A 92 -7.75 -6.49 -11.06
CA GLY A 92 -6.32 -6.55 -11.33
C GLY A 92 -5.95 -5.70 -12.55
N SER A 93 -5.76 -6.36 -13.69
CA SER A 93 -5.19 -5.73 -14.89
C SER A 93 -6.03 -4.58 -15.45
N TYR A 94 -7.36 -4.68 -15.45
CA TYR A 94 -8.22 -3.61 -15.99
C TYR A 94 -8.22 -2.39 -15.08
N HIS A 95 -8.31 -2.59 -13.77
CA HIS A 95 -8.22 -1.50 -12.80
C HIS A 95 -6.89 -0.75 -12.93
N TRP A 96 -5.77 -1.49 -12.95
CA TRP A 96 -4.44 -0.91 -13.12
C TRP A 96 -4.31 -0.12 -14.42
N THR A 97 -4.76 -0.68 -15.55
CA THR A 97 -4.66 -0.01 -16.86
C THR A 97 -5.50 1.27 -16.88
N PHE A 98 -6.71 1.22 -16.31
CA PHE A 98 -7.61 2.38 -16.22
C PHE A 98 -7.00 3.49 -15.36
N GLU A 99 -6.45 3.17 -14.20
CA GLU A 99 -5.75 4.14 -13.35
C GLU A 99 -4.61 4.84 -14.10
N ARG A 100 -3.77 4.06 -14.79
CA ARG A 100 -2.65 4.63 -15.55
C ARG A 100 -3.15 5.51 -16.70
N ALA A 101 -4.22 5.11 -17.38
CA ALA A 101 -4.82 5.91 -18.44
C ALA A 101 -5.33 7.26 -17.91
N LEU A 102 -6.04 7.28 -16.77
CA LEU A 102 -6.48 8.52 -16.13
C LEU A 102 -5.29 9.41 -15.72
N SER A 103 -4.25 8.83 -15.11
CA SER A 103 -3.05 9.59 -14.73
C SER A 103 -2.34 10.20 -15.93
N VAL A 104 -2.19 9.45 -17.02
CA VAL A 104 -1.56 9.95 -18.25
C VAL A 104 -2.41 11.04 -18.90
N ALA A 105 -3.74 10.87 -18.94
CA ALA A 105 -4.65 11.87 -19.48
C ALA A 105 -4.66 13.18 -18.68
N LEU A 106 -4.46 13.11 -17.36
CA LEU A 106 -4.47 14.27 -16.48
C LEU A 106 -3.26 15.20 -16.70
N VAL A 107 -2.12 14.66 -17.17
CA VAL A 107 -0.90 15.46 -17.43
C VAL A 107 -1.14 16.57 -18.47
N PRO A 108 -1.59 16.31 -19.72
CA PRO A 108 -1.86 17.39 -20.66
C PRO A 108 -3.05 18.27 -20.25
N LEU A 109 -4.09 17.69 -19.60
CA LEU A 109 -5.26 18.45 -19.14
C LEU A 109 -4.90 19.51 -18.09
N THR A 110 -3.99 19.18 -17.17
CA THR A 110 -3.51 20.14 -16.14
C THR A 110 -2.56 21.18 -16.69
N LEU A 111 -1.88 20.91 -17.82
CA LEU A 111 -1.00 21.86 -18.49
C LEU A 111 -1.76 22.83 -19.42
N ALA A 112 -2.90 22.40 -19.98
CA ALA A 112 -3.66 23.19 -20.94
C ALA A 112 -4.04 24.63 -20.47
N PRO A 113 -4.49 24.86 -19.21
CA PRO A 113 -4.78 26.21 -18.72
C PRO A 113 -3.56 27.14 -18.75
N PHE A 114 -2.34 26.61 -18.63
CA PHE A 114 -1.14 27.45 -18.67
C PHE A 114 -0.78 27.93 -20.08
N ALA A 115 -1.24 27.22 -21.12
CA ALA A 115 -0.99 27.60 -22.51
C ALA A 115 -2.05 28.58 -23.04
N VAL A 116 -3.31 28.40 -22.67
CA VAL A 116 -4.45 29.16 -23.24
C VAL A 116 -5.06 30.16 -22.24
N GLY A 117 -4.71 30.05 -20.96
CA GLY A 117 -5.34 30.80 -19.87
C GLY A 117 -6.56 30.05 -19.35
N SER A 118 -7.75 30.61 -19.50
CA SER A 118 -8.96 29.88 -19.13
C SER A 118 -9.39 28.89 -20.18
N LEU A 119 -9.84 27.74 -19.69
CA LEU A 119 -10.39 26.69 -20.54
C LEU A 119 -11.83 27.02 -20.93
N ASN A 120 -12.29 26.43 -22.03
CA ASN A 120 -13.72 26.44 -22.33
C ASN A 120 -14.43 25.45 -21.39
N ALA A 121 -15.73 25.66 -21.16
CA ALA A 121 -16.52 24.87 -20.21
C ALA A 121 -16.45 23.35 -20.46
N ALA A 122 -16.42 22.91 -21.72
CA ALA A 122 -16.33 21.49 -22.04
C ALA A 122 -14.97 20.89 -21.61
N THR A 123 -13.87 21.58 -21.89
CA THR A 123 -12.53 21.13 -21.50
C THR A 123 -12.29 21.23 -20.00
N ASP A 124 -12.86 22.24 -19.33
CA ASP A 124 -12.79 22.37 -17.88
C ASP A 124 -13.58 21.24 -17.19
N ALA A 125 -14.81 20.97 -17.65
CA ALA A 125 -15.60 19.82 -17.17
C ALA A 125 -14.88 18.47 -17.35
N VAL A 126 -14.17 18.27 -18.47
CA VAL A 126 -13.35 17.06 -18.68
C VAL A 126 -12.17 16.99 -17.70
N LEU A 127 -11.45 18.10 -17.51
CA LEU A 127 -10.35 18.19 -16.53
C LEU A 127 -10.85 17.81 -15.13
N VAL A 128 -11.94 18.44 -14.71
CA VAL A 128 -12.59 18.26 -13.42
C VAL A 128 -13.06 16.81 -13.22
N PHE A 129 -13.70 16.21 -14.22
CA PHE A 129 -14.18 14.83 -14.15
C PHE A 129 -13.05 13.81 -14.06
N VAL A 130 -12.00 13.96 -14.90
CA VAL A 130 -10.82 13.07 -14.85
C VAL A 130 -10.10 13.21 -13.51
N LEU A 131 -9.98 14.44 -12.99
CA LEU A 131 -9.40 14.71 -11.68
C LEU A 131 -10.20 14.03 -10.54
N LEU A 132 -11.53 14.10 -10.59
CA LEU A 132 -12.41 13.46 -9.62
C LEU A 132 -12.23 11.93 -9.62
N LEU A 133 -12.26 11.31 -10.80
CA LEU A 133 -12.07 9.86 -10.93
C LEU A 133 -10.68 9.41 -10.45
N HIS A 134 -9.63 10.13 -10.85
CA HIS A 134 -8.27 9.84 -10.41
C HIS A 134 -8.15 9.92 -8.88
N SER A 135 -8.77 10.94 -8.27
CA SER A 135 -8.77 11.13 -6.82
C SER A 135 -9.56 10.04 -6.10
N HIS A 136 -10.74 9.65 -6.61
CA HIS A 136 -11.54 8.57 -6.04
C HIS A 136 -10.77 7.26 -5.95
N ILE A 137 -10.12 6.86 -7.05
CA ILE A 137 -9.36 5.60 -7.09
C ILE A 137 -8.12 5.69 -6.20
N GLY A 138 -7.43 6.83 -6.20
CA GLY A 138 -6.28 7.06 -5.31
C GLY A 138 -6.67 6.94 -3.83
N PHE A 139 -7.79 7.52 -3.42
CA PHE A 139 -8.29 7.37 -2.06
C PHE A 139 -8.77 5.93 -1.77
N GLN A 140 -9.34 5.22 -2.75
CA GLN A 140 -9.70 3.82 -2.60
C GLN A 140 -8.46 2.94 -2.33
N SER A 141 -7.31 3.24 -2.95
CA SER A 141 -6.03 2.60 -2.65
C SER A 141 -5.60 2.87 -1.21
N CYS A 142 -5.61 4.14 -0.78
CA CYS A 142 -5.30 4.51 0.61
C CYS A 142 -6.19 3.76 1.63
N VAL A 143 -7.51 3.72 1.39
CA VAL A 143 -8.45 2.99 2.25
C VAL A 143 -8.13 1.49 2.28
N THR A 144 -7.75 0.91 1.13
CA THR A 144 -7.42 -0.51 1.03
C THR A 144 -6.14 -0.88 1.77
N ASP A 145 -5.13 -0.02 1.72
CA ASP A 145 -3.83 -0.25 2.33
C ASP A 145 -3.88 -0.10 3.86
N TYR A 146 -4.61 0.90 4.36
CA TYR A 146 -4.66 1.19 5.80
C TYR A 146 -5.78 0.44 6.54
N PHE A 147 -6.90 0.14 5.88
CA PHE A 147 -8.05 -0.54 6.50
C PHE A 147 -8.27 -1.94 5.92
N SER A 148 -7.69 -2.93 6.60
CA SER A 148 -7.83 -4.34 6.23
C SER A 148 -9.25 -4.87 6.46
N THR A 149 -9.80 -5.55 5.45
CA THR A 149 -11.06 -6.28 5.54
C THR A 149 -11.04 -7.41 6.57
N LYS A 150 -9.89 -8.05 6.79
CA LYS A 150 -9.74 -9.17 7.74
C LYS A 150 -9.71 -8.68 9.19
N LYS A 151 -9.01 -7.57 9.47
CA LYS A 151 -8.83 -7.05 10.83
C LYS A 151 -9.93 -6.09 11.26
N HIS A 152 -10.36 -5.20 10.36
CA HIS A 152 -11.27 -4.10 10.69
C HIS A 152 -12.41 -3.97 9.66
N PRO A 153 -13.25 -5.02 9.48
CA PRO A 153 -14.27 -5.03 8.42
C PRO A 153 -15.32 -3.91 8.56
N LYS A 154 -15.69 -3.54 9.79
CA LYS A 154 -16.66 -2.45 10.03
C LYS A 154 -16.08 -1.09 9.64
N LEU A 155 -14.83 -0.83 10.03
CA LEU A 155 -14.14 0.42 9.74
C LEU A 155 -13.86 0.56 8.25
N ARG A 156 -13.46 -0.54 7.60
CA ARG A 156 -13.31 -0.60 6.15
C ARG A 156 -14.61 -0.23 5.43
N LYS A 157 -15.72 -0.89 5.77
CA LYS A 157 -17.04 -0.58 5.17
C LYS A 157 -17.49 0.87 5.40
N PHE A 158 -17.19 1.43 6.57
CA PHE A 158 -17.48 2.83 6.86
C PHE A 158 -16.72 3.76 5.90
N PHE A 159 -15.39 3.59 5.76
CA PHE A 159 -14.59 4.42 4.87
C PHE A 159 -14.94 4.23 3.40
N ASP A 160 -15.27 3.01 2.96
CA ASP A 160 -15.74 2.76 1.59
C ASP A 160 -17.04 3.57 1.32
N TRP A 161 -17.98 3.58 2.27
CA TRP A 161 -19.21 4.38 2.14
C TRP A 161 -18.96 5.88 2.17
N VAL A 162 -18.11 6.36 3.08
CA VAL A 162 -17.73 7.76 3.16
C VAL A 162 -17.10 8.21 1.84
N LEU A 163 -16.16 7.44 1.29
CA LEU A 163 -15.52 7.75 0.02
C LEU A 163 -16.54 7.83 -1.12
N ASN A 164 -17.45 6.87 -1.21
CA ASN A 164 -18.49 6.86 -2.24
C ASN A 164 -19.42 8.07 -2.13
N ILE A 165 -19.91 8.38 -0.92
CA ILE A 165 -20.78 9.54 -0.68
C ILE A 165 -20.04 10.84 -1.01
N SER A 166 -18.82 11.00 -0.52
CA SER A 166 -18.00 12.19 -0.80
C SER A 166 -17.77 12.36 -2.29
N THR A 167 -17.58 11.28 -3.04
CA THR A 167 -17.36 11.35 -4.49
C THR A 167 -18.61 11.82 -5.23
N VAL A 168 -19.80 11.31 -4.84
CA VAL A 168 -21.07 11.76 -5.42
C VAL A 168 -21.35 13.22 -5.06
N LEU A 169 -21.11 13.61 -3.80
CA LEU A 169 -21.29 14.98 -3.34
C LEU A 169 -20.41 15.92 -4.16
N VAL A 170 -19.11 15.60 -4.29
CA VAL A 170 -18.16 16.41 -5.06
C VAL A 170 -18.55 16.43 -6.55
N ALA A 171 -19.02 15.32 -7.12
CA ALA A 171 -19.51 15.31 -8.50
C ALA A 171 -20.67 16.30 -8.72
N ILE A 172 -21.64 16.33 -7.79
CA ILE A 172 -22.77 17.26 -7.84
C ILE A 172 -22.26 18.70 -7.68
N SER A 173 -21.38 18.97 -6.72
CA SER A 173 -20.80 20.29 -6.52
C SER A 173 -20.06 20.80 -7.76
N LEU A 174 -19.27 19.94 -8.41
CA LEU A 174 -18.54 20.28 -9.62
C LEU A 174 -19.48 20.49 -10.82
N TYR A 175 -20.53 19.67 -10.94
CA TYR A 175 -21.56 19.88 -11.96
C TYR A 175 -22.23 21.25 -11.83
N GLU A 176 -22.66 21.61 -10.62
CA GLU A 176 -23.25 22.93 -10.34
C GLU A 176 -22.25 24.07 -10.61
N PHE A 177 -20.98 23.85 -10.27
CA PHE A 177 -19.91 24.84 -10.48
C PHE A 177 -19.59 25.10 -11.96
N GLU A 178 -19.65 24.05 -12.79
CA GLU A 178 -19.41 24.18 -14.23
C GLU A 178 -20.64 24.69 -15.00
N THR A 179 -21.85 24.42 -14.51
CA THR A 179 -23.09 24.78 -15.22
C THR A 179 -23.67 26.13 -14.80
N ASN A 180 -23.62 26.46 -13.49
CA ASN A 180 -24.25 27.66 -12.93
C ASN A 180 -23.23 28.69 -12.41
N ASP A 181 -21.94 28.36 -12.36
CA ASP A 181 -20.86 29.26 -11.94
C ASP A 181 -19.79 29.40 -13.04
N VAL A 182 -18.62 29.93 -12.71
CA VAL A 182 -17.57 30.34 -13.64
C VAL A 182 -16.66 29.21 -14.14
N GLY A 183 -16.75 28.01 -13.55
CA GLY A 183 -15.85 26.89 -13.83
C GLY A 183 -14.54 26.88 -13.02
N LEU A 184 -13.93 25.71 -12.88
CA LEU A 184 -12.78 25.47 -12.00
C LEU A 184 -11.56 26.33 -12.34
N THR A 185 -11.18 26.41 -13.61
CA THR A 185 -9.94 27.10 -14.02
C THR A 185 -10.04 28.62 -13.84
N GLU A 186 -11.17 29.24 -14.20
CA GLU A 186 -11.43 30.65 -13.97
C GLU A 186 -11.56 30.97 -12.49
N ALA A 187 -12.18 30.10 -11.69
CA ALA A 187 -12.26 30.27 -10.25
C ALA A 187 -10.87 30.32 -9.59
N ILE A 188 -9.99 29.36 -9.93
CA ILE A 188 -8.61 29.32 -9.43
C ILE A 188 -7.87 30.61 -9.80
N LYS A 189 -8.01 31.07 -11.05
CA LYS A 189 -7.41 32.34 -11.53
C LYS A 189 -7.92 33.56 -10.76
N ARG A 190 -9.21 33.63 -10.45
CA ARG A 190 -9.81 34.72 -9.66
C ARG A 190 -9.32 34.71 -8.21
N ILE A 191 -9.19 33.55 -7.59
CA ILE A 191 -8.64 33.39 -6.24
C ILE A 191 -7.19 33.85 -6.21
N TRP A 192 -6.38 33.43 -7.19
CA TRP A 192 -4.96 33.79 -7.27
C TRP A 192 -4.72 35.30 -7.46
N THR A 193 -5.64 35.99 -8.14
CA THR A 193 -5.54 37.43 -8.44
C THR A 193 -6.27 38.33 -7.44
N ALA A 194 -7.04 37.77 -6.50
CA ALA A 194 -7.91 38.52 -5.60
C ALA A 194 -7.17 39.60 -4.79
N GLY A 195 -5.98 39.30 -4.27
CA GLY A 195 -5.22 40.24 -3.44
C GLY A 195 -4.71 41.49 -4.19
N ARG A 196 -4.48 41.42 -5.50
CA ARG A 196 -4.04 42.58 -6.29
C ARG A 196 -5.18 43.57 -6.50
N ARG A 197 -6.37 43.07 -6.84
CA ARG A 197 -7.56 43.89 -7.08
C ARG A 197 -7.90 44.83 -5.92
N ASN A 198 -7.87 44.31 -4.69
CA ASN A 198 -8.18 45.09 -3.49
C ASN A 198 -7.19 46.24 -3.24
N THR A 199 -5.94 46.10 -3.69
CA THR A 199 -4.90 47.14 -3.52
C THR A 199 -5.09 48.29 -4.50
N ASP A 200 -5.60 48.01 -5.70
CA ASP A 200 -5.89 49.04 -6.70
C ASP A 200 -7.16 49.82 -6.32
N GLU A 201 -8.18 49.14 -5.77
CA GLU A 201 -9.42 49.77 -5.27
C GLU A 201 -9.20 50.67 -4.04
N THR A 202 -8.19 50.38 -3.21
CA THR A 202 -7.86 51.21 -2.04
C THR A 202 -6.95 52.39 -2.35
N LYS A 203 -6.35 52.42 -3.55
CA LYS A 203 -5.50 53.53 -4.02
C LYS A 203 -6.23 54.48 -4.98
N ALA A 204 -7.42 54.12 -5.45
CA ALA A 204 -8.32 54.95 -6.23
C ALA A 204 -9.24 55.77 -5.32
#